data_AF-A0A941GJ27-F1
#
_entry.id   AF-A0A941GJ27-F1
#
_cell.length_a   1.000
_cell.length_b   1.000
_cell.length_c   1.000
_cell.angle_alpha   90.00
_cell.angle_beta   90.00
_cell.angle_gamma   90.00
#
_symmetry.space_group_name_H-M   'P 1'
#
loop_
_entity.id
_entity.type
_entity.pdbx_description
1 polymer ?
#
loop_
_entity_poly.entity_id
_entity_poly.type
_entity_poly.pdbx_seq_one_letter_code
_entity_poly.pdbx_strand_id
1 'polypeptide(L)' 'MANKSHTLNFGWNLIAHKDYKLFSNQNEYVLMDWDGDVVLCVSVQDHEIEVLRSNWNLHFKINLAFKTIKVFNDPDEEE' A
#
# COMPACT_ATOMS: atom_id res chain seq x y z
N MET A 1 12.17 11.33 -0.27
CA MET A 1 11.12 12.12 -0.97
C MET A 1 10.80 11.71 -2.41
N ALA A 2 10.78 10.42 -2.76
CA ALA A 2 10.21 10.00 -4.05
C ALA A 2 9.19 8.87 -3.81
N ASN A 3 7.94 9.11 -4.18
CA ASN A 3 6.90 8.09 -4.13
C ASN A 3 6.89 7.27 -5.42
N LYS A 4 6.59 5.98 -5.29
CA LYS A 4 6.39 5.06 -6.41
C LYS A 4 4.92 4.65 -6.47
N SER A 5 4.38 4.59 -7.69
CA SER A 5 3.05 4.06 -7.96
C SER A 5 3.14 2.64 -8.49
N HIS A 6 2.30 1.76 -7.97
CA HIS A 6 2.17 0.37 -8.37
C HIS A 6 0.76 0.13 -8.88
N THR A 7 0.63 -0.29 -10.13
CA THR A 7 -0.66 -0.75 -10.67
C THR A 7 -0.99 -2.11 -10.08
N LEU A 8 -2.21 -2.25 -9.57
CA LEU A 8 -2.79 -3.47 -9.03
C LEU A 8 -3.90 -3.96 -9.97
N ASN A 9 -4.49 -5.12 -9.64
CA ASN A 9 -5.63 -5.65 -10.38
C ASN A 9 -6.86 -4.72 -10.30
N PHE A 10 -7.78 -4.89 -11.25
CA PHE A 10 -9.04 -4.15 -11.33
C PHE A 10 -8.90 -2.62 -11.39
N GLY A 11 -7.77 -2.14 -11.91
CA GLY A 11 -7.49 -0.71 -12.08
C GLY A 11 -7.11 0.00 -10.78
N TRP A 12 -6.83 -0.74 -9.70
CA TRP A 12 -6.34 -0.16 -8.46
C TRP A 12 -4.89 0.29 -8.57
N ASN A 13 -4.51 1.27 -7.74
CA ASN A 13 -3.13 1.72 -7.60
C ASN A 13 -2.74 1.80 -6.13
N LEU A 14 -1.49 1.43 -5.82
CA LEU A 14 -0.87 1.67 -4.53
C LEU A 14 0.29 2.64 -4.71
N ILE A 15 0.26 3.74 -3.96
CA ILE A 15 1.28 4.78 -3.95
C ILE A 15 1.95 4.79 -2.57
N ALA A 16 3.25 4.58 -2.52
CA ALA A 16 4.04 4.57 -1.27
C ALA A 16 5.43 5.17 -1.51
N HIS A 17 6.21 5.38 -0.45
CA HIS A 17 7.62 5.76 -0.60
C HIS A 17 8.37 4.70 -1.42
N LYS A 18 9.36 5.11 -2.23
CA LYS A 18 10.10 4.23 -3.16
C LYS A 18 10.79 3.02 -2.50
N ASP A 19 11.06 3.12 -1.20
CA ASP A 19 11.80 2.10 -0.46
C ASP A 19 10.87 0.99 0.08
N TYR A 20 9.55 1.20 0.03
CA TYR A 20 8.60 0.11 0.24
C TYR A 20 8.70 -0.92 -0.89
N LYS A 21 8.52 -2.19 -0.52
CA LYS A 21 8.47 -3.32 -1.46
C LYS A 21 7.06 -3.88 -1.49
N LEU A 22 6.53 -4.04 -2.70
CA LEU A 22 5.21 -4.63 -2.93
C LEU A 22 5.37 -6.04 -3.51
N PHE A 23 4.75 -7.01 -2.84
CA PHE A 23 4.61 -8.38 -3.31
C PHE A 23 3.16 -8.66 -3.64
N SER A 24 2.91 -9.56 -4.60
CA SER A 24 1.56 -9.86 -5.08
C SER A 24 1.33 -11.37 -5.21
N ASN A 25 0.13 -11.81 -4.88
CA ASN A 25 -0.39 -13.14 -5.17
C ASN A 25 -1.84 -13.00 -5.68
N GLN A 26 -2.05 -13.18 -6.98
CA GLN A 26 -3.35 -12.89 -7.61
C GLN A 26 -3.81 -11.44 -7.34
N ASN A 27 -4.92 -11.26 -6.61
CA ASN A 27 -5.47 -9.97 -6.22
C ASN A 27 -5.13 -9.58 -4.77
N GLU A 28 -4.30 -10.35 -4.07
CA GLU A 28 -3.76 -10.04 -2.75
C GLU A 28 -2.37 -9.43 -2.87
N TYR A 29 -2.09 -8.46 -2.01
CA TYR A 29 -0.85 -7.69 -2.02
C TYR A 29 -0.31 -7.50 -0.60
N VAL A 30 1.00 -7.60 -0.47
CA VAL A 30 1.74 -7.37 0.78
C VAL A 30 2.73 -6.25 0.56
N LEU A 31 2.60 -5.18 1.34
CA LEU A 31 3.53 -4.06 1.37
C LEU A 31 4.46 -4.22 2.58
N MET A 32 5.77 -4.20 2.30
CA MET A 32 6.83 -4.25 3.30
C MET A 32 7.60 -2.92 3.31
N ASP A 33 7.95 -2.43 4.50
CA ASP A 33 8.78 -1.23 4.64
C ASP A 33 10.27 -1.49 4.39
N TRP A 34 11.08 -0.47 4.66
CA TRP A 34 12.53 -0.47 4.47
C TRP A 34 13.27 -1.38 5.46
N ASP A 35 12.69 -1.67 6.63
CA ASP A 35 13.23 -2.59 7.64
C ASP A 35 12.83 -4.06 7.37
N GLY A 36 11.92 -4.27 6.41
CA GLY A 36 11.44 -5.59 6.03
C GLY A 36 10.24 -6.06 6.86
N ASP A 37 9.57 -5.14 7.55
CA ASP A 37 8.34 -5.44 8.27
C ASP A 37 7.13 -5.35 7.34
N VAL A 38 6.17 -6.25 7.55
CA VAL A 38 4.89 -6.22 6.80
C VAL A 38 4.01 -5.12 7.39
N VAL A 39 3.74 -4.09 6.59
CA VAL A 39 2.96 -2.94 7.05
C VAL A 39 1.51 -2.97 6.60
N LEU A 40 1.20 -3.56 5.44
CA LEU A 40 -0.14 -3.58 4.88
C LEU A 40 -0.35 -4.85 4.05
N CYS A 41 -1.44 -5.56 4.32
CA CYS A 41 -1.94 -6.63 3.46
C CYS A 41 -3.34 -6.25 2.97
N VAL A 42 -3.55 -6.26 1.66
CA VAL A 42 -4.84 -5.92 1.04
C VAL A 42 -5.22 -6.92 -0.04
N SER A 43 -6.52 -7.14 -0.18
CA SER A 43 -7.11 -7.79 -1.35
C SER A 43 -7.96 -6.77 -2.10
N VAL A 44 -7.81 -6.68 -3.42
CA VAL A 44 -8.59 -5.75 -4.25
C VAL A 44 -9.57 -6.50 -5.15
N GLN A 45 -10.72 -5.89 -5.38
CA GLN A 45 -11.71 -6.30 -6.37
C GLN A 45 -12.18 -5.07 -7.16
N ASP A 46 -13.11 -5.24 -8.09
CA ASP A 46 -13.52 -4.14 -8.98
C ASP A 46 -14.15 -2.95 -8.25
N HIS A 47 -14.91 -3.17 -7.17
CA HIS A 47 -15.61 -2.09 -6.47
C HIS A 47 -15.32 -2.05 -4.96
N GLU A 48 -14.44 -2.92 -4.48
CA GLU A 48 -14.11 -3.03 -3.07
C GLU A 48 -12.64 -3.33 -2.86
N ILE A 49 -12.21 -3.06 -1.64
CA ILE A 49 -10.89 -3.41 -1.12
C ILE A 49 -11.08 -3.94 0.29
N GLU A 50 -10.41 -5.04 0.57
CA GLU A 50 -10.34 -5.63 1.89
C GLU A 50 -8.96 -5.36 2.49
N VAL A 51 -8.92 -4.76 3.67
CA VAL A 51 -7.68 -4.60 4.44
C VAL A 51 -7.55 -5.80 5.37
N LEU A 52 -6.72 -6.76 4.99
CA LEU A 52 -6.52 -8.01 5.71
C LEU A 52 -5.67 -7.81 6.97
N ARG A 53 -4.65 -6.95 6.87
CA ARG A 53 -3.75 -6.56 7.97
C ARG A 53 -3.21 -5.15 7.74
N SER A 54 -3.00 -4.41 8.82
CA SER A 54 -2.29 -3.13 8.82
C SER A 54 -1.44 -3.03 10.08
N ASN A 55 -0.26 -2.44 9.98
CA ASN A 55 0.51 -2.02 11.14
C ASN A 55 -0.21 -0.87 11.86
N TRP A 56 0.01 -0.74 13.17
CA TRP A 56 -0.65 0.20 14.07
C TRP A 56 -0.36 1.67 13.70
N ASN A 57 0.89 1.97 13.36
CA ASN A 57 1.36 3.31 13.02
C ASN A 57 1.35 3.60 11.50
N LEU A 58 0.75 2.72 10.69
CA LEU A 58 0.64 2.96 9.27
C LEU A 58 -0.40 4.04 8.99
N HIS A 59 0.05 5.17 8.44
CA HIS A 59 -0.81 6.22 7.95
C HIS A 59 -1.05 6.03 6.45
N PHE A 60 -2.29 5.70 6.11
CA PHE A 60 -2.71 5.54 4.72
C PHE A 60 -4.12 6.07 4.48
N LYS A 61 -4.44 6.33 3.22
CA LYS A 61 -5.78 6.69 2.75
C LYS A 61 -6.18 5.79 1.59
N ILE A 62 -7.47 5.44 1.56
CA ILE A 62 -8.09 4.73 0.45
C ILE A 62 -9.07 5.69 -0.22
N ASN A 63 -8.93 5.88 -1.53
CA ASN A 63 -9.88 6.59 -2.35
C ASN A 63 -10.58 5.61 -3.31
N LEU A 64 -11.84 5.29 -3.03
CA LEU A 64 -12.62 4.34 -3.83
C LEU A 64 -12.94 4.88 -5.24
N ALA A 65 -13.18 6.19 -5.38
CA ALA A 65 -13.53 6.80 -6.66
C ALA A 65 -12.37 6.72 -7.68
N PHE A 66 -11.14 6.85 -7.20
CA PHE A 66 -9.92 6.72 -8.01
C PHE A 66 -9.23 5.36 -7.86
N LYS A 67 -9.83 4.42 -7.13
CA LYS A 67 -9.23 3.11 -6.81
C LYS A 67 -7.77 3.22 -6.39
N THR A 68 -7.48 4.09 -5.43
CA THR A 68 -6.10 4.40 -5.04
C THR A 68 -5.90 4.24 -3.54
N ILE A 69 -4.87 3.48 -3.17
CA ILE A 69 -4.32 3.38 -1.81
C ILE A 69 -3.08 4.27 -1.78
N LYS A 70 -2.99 5.19 -0.82
CA LYS A 70 -1.80 6.03 -0.63
C LYS A 70 -1.28 5.87 0.80
N VAL A 71 -0.03 5.43 0.92
CA VAL A 71 0.73 5.35 2.18
C VAL A 71 1.58 6.61 2.31
N PHE A 72 1.62 7.18 3.52
CA PHE A 72 2.26 8.47 3.78
C PHE A 72 3.54 8.38 4.60
N ASN A 73 3.77 7.29 5.32
CA ASN A 73 4.99 7.10 6.11
C ASN A 73 6.24 7.19 5.21
N ASP A 74 7.22 7.99 5.63
CA ASP A 74 8.52 8.18 4.97
C ASP A 74 9.62 7.58 5.87
N PRO A 75 10.58 6.82 5.33
CA PRO A 75 11.73 6.30 6.09
C PRO A 75 12.55 7.37 6.81
N ASP A 76 12.60 8.57 6.25
CA ASP A 76 13.43 9.66 6.77
C ASP A 76 12.67 10.56 7.77
N GLU A 77 11.36 10.33 7.96
CA GLU A 77 10.56 11.00 9.00
C GLU A 77 10.75 10.27 10.34
N GLU A 78 11.91 10.49 10.97
CA GLU A 78 12.11 10.24 12.40
C GLU A 78 11.49 11.39 13.22
N GLU A 79 10.34 11.12 13.86
CA GLU A 79 10.01 11.62 15.20
C GLU A 79 9.41 10.52 16.07
#